data_AF-A0A843SR04-F1
#
_entry.id   AF-A0A843SR04-F1
#
_cell.length_a   1.000
_cell.length_b   1.000
_cell.length_c   1.000
_cell.angle_alpha   90.00
_cell.angle_beta   90.00
_cell.angle_gamma   90.00
#
_symmetry.space_group_name_H-M   'P 1'
#
loop_
_entity.id
_entity.type
_entity.pdbx_description
1 polymer ?
#
loop_
_entity_poly.entity_id
_entity_poly.type
_entity_poly.pdbx_seq_one_letter_code
_entity_poly.pdbx_strand_id
1 'polypeptide(L)'
;MERIGQQATAGVAVLNGPALQVDAAVRVQQSARPAIITPWVDFLCVGGLVVVPFAVIYALDVPFSEFRYWNSTVLLSQVLFNYPHFIASYRLLYQSKEIIQRHPWASIYLPIILVSYILFCLIHPLIFGEPINIKYWHFADLISTSYLAIHYTGQAWGMVASFSYLGGALLTKSERHAVRGTLYVFMVWHIAIANVVAPEYSIFFPGIGDFLKWLLSTTTVLAHVGMAAVVVAFLSVARRIGRVPPLAMLVPVPVLYFGYMILTRGREGIILLQLAHALQYLIFPLRVEMNRTEVSSPRQRVFHVLMYITGIAVVGNLVFVGTSSIPSSRCCSPQSSWPQW
;
A
#
# COMPACT_ATOMS: atom_id res chain seq x y z
N MET A 1 35.38 -6.76 42.58
CA MET A 1 35.20 -5.83 41.44
C MET A 1 33.77 -5.30 41.49
N GLU A 2 33.33 -4.56 42.51
CA GLU A 2 33.82 -3.29 43.10
C GLU A 2 33.54 -2.06 42.22
N ARG A 3 32.75 -1.12 42.81
CA ARG A 3 32.38 0.25 42.39
C ARG A 3 31.23 0.35 41.37
N ILE A 4 30.10 1.02 41.59
CA ILE A 4 29.67 2.06 42.55
C ILE A 4 28.17 1.86 42.84
N GLY A 5 27.80 1.93 44.12
CA GLY A 5 26.43 2.16 44.56
C GLY A 5 26.33 3.44 45.38
N GLN A 6 25.08 3.85 45.56
CA GLN A 6 24.52 4.74 46.59
C GLN A 6 24.52 6.26 46.40
N GLN A 7 23.29 6.78 46.54
CA GLN A 7 22.81 8.05 47.14
C GLN A 7 21.83 8.76 46.17
N ALA A 8 20.62 9.22 46.52
CA ALA A 8 19.95 9.34 47.81
C ALA A 8 18.42 9.42 47.62
N THR A 9 17.73 9.17 48.72
CA THR A 9 16.30 9.17 49.02
C THR A 9 15.64 10.55 49.11
N ALA A 10 14.30 10.51 49.09
CA ALA A 10 13.34 11.36 49.82
C ALA A 10 12.90 12.68 49.18
N GLY A 11 11.57 12.76 48.97
CA GLY A 11 10.84 13.96 48.57
C GLY A 11 9.35 13.68 48.34
N VAL A 12 8.68 13.02 49.29
CA VAL A 12 7.22 12.95 49.35
C VAL A 12 6.73 14.29 49.89
N ALA A 13 6.23 15.16 49.00
CA ALA A 13 5.43 16.32 49.37
C ALA A 13 3.97 16.01 49.04
N VAL A 14 3.22 15.65 50.07
CA VAL A 14 1.75 15.66 50.08
C VAL A 14 1.32 17.12 50.02
N LEU A 15 0.66 17.52 48.93
CA LEU A 15 -0.14 18.75 48.89
C LEU A 15 -1.60 18.34 48.67
N ASN A 16 -2.30 18.17 49.79
CA ASN A 16 -3.75 18.27 49.84
C ASN A 16 -4.12 19.75 49.80
N GLY A 17 -4.83 20.17 48.75
CA GLY A 17 -5.47 21.48 48.62
C GLY A 17 -6.70 21.38 47.71
N PRO A 18 -7.87 21.90 48.09
CA PRO A 18 -9.15 21.59 47.46
C PRO A 18 -9.44 22.50 46.25
N ALA A 19 -10.26 21.96 45.34
CA ALA A 19 -11.05 22.72 44.36
C ALA A 19 -10.28 23.65 43.40
N LEU A 20 -9.68 23.06 42.36
CA LEU A 20 -9.64 23.71 41.05
C LEU A 20 -10.47 22.86 40.09
N GLN A 21 -11.63 23.43 39.78
CA GLN A 21 -12.58 23.02 38.76
C GLN A 21 -11.87 22.41 37.56
N VAL A 22 -12.16 21.13 37.32
CA VAL A 22 -12.00 20.48 36.03
C VAL A 22 -13.09 21.04 35.11
N ASP A 23 -12.97 22.33 34.79
CA ASP A 23 -13.81 23.01 33.83
C ASP A 23 -13.09 23.12 32.49
N ALA A 24 -13.88 22.97 31.43
CA ALA A 24 -13.50 22.97 30.03
C ALA A 24 -12.75 21.72 29.57
N ALA A 25 -13.53 20.64 29.43
CA ALA A 25 -13.68 19.96 28.15
C ALA A 25 -12.73 20.48 27.07
N VAL A 26 -11.67 19.71 26.82
CA VAL A 26 -10.86 19.80 25.61
C VAL A 26 -11.76 19.38 24.43
N ARG A 27 -12.73 20.23 24.07
CA ARG A 27 -13.28 20.30 22.72
C ARG A 27 -12.18 20.89 21.85
N VAL A 28 -11.18 20.08 21.52
CA VAL A 28 -10.53 20.25 20.22
C VAL A 28 -11.48 19.59 19.20
N GLN A 29 -12.67 20.16 19.06
CA GLN A 29 -13.43 20.06 17.83
C GLN A 29 -12.79 21.07 16.88
N GLN A 30 -11.56 20.78 16.45
CA GLN A 30 -11.17 21.26 15.13
C GLN A 30 -12.24 20.71 14.20
N SER A 31 -12.91 21.58 13.46
CA SER A 31 -13.76 21.19 12.34
C SER A 31 -12.85 20.55 11.28
N ALA A 32 -12.34 19.36 11.57
CA ALA A 32 -11.57 18.58 10.62
C ALA A 32 -12.50 18.44 9.42
N ARG A 33 -12.08 19.01 8.29
CA ARG A 33 -12.83 18.82 7.05
C ARG A 33 -12.99 17.31 6.89
N PRO A 34 -14.21 16.80 6.62
CA PRO A 34 -14.49 15.36 6.58
C PRO A 34 -13.83 14.64 5.40
N ALA A 35 -12.88 15.31 4.73
CA ALA A 35 -12.24 14.91 3.51
C ALA A 35 -10.81 15.48 3.43
N ILE A 36 -9.95 14.73 2.75
CA ILE A 36 -8.62 15.12 2.31
C ILE A 36 -8.71 16.18 1.20
N ILE A 37 -9.49 15.92 0.14
CA ILE A 37 -9.77 16.90 -0.92
C ILE A 37 -11.23 17.30 -0.85
N THR A 38 -12.12 16.36 -1.22
CA THR A 38 -13.58 16.45 -1.08
C THR A 38 -14.13 15.05 -0.87
N PRO A 39 -15.30 14.86 -0.25
CA PRO A 39 -15.81 13.52 0.04
C PRO A 39 -15.92 12.61 -1.19
N TRP A 40 -16.30 13.17 -2.34
CA TRP A 40 -16.43 12.42 -3.59
C TRP A 40 -15.09 12.09 -4.23
N VAL A 41 -14.16 13.05 -4.28
CA VAL A 41 -12.81 12.79 -4.82
C VAL A 41 -12.11 11.73 -3.97
N ASP A 42 -12.20 11.85 -2.64
CA ASP A 42 -11.63 10.87 -1.73
C ASP A 42 -12.25 9.50 -1.94
N PHE A 43 -13.58 9.40 -1.99
CA PHE A 43 -14.27 8.14 -2.25
C PHE A 43 -13.83 7.49 -3.56
N LEU A 44 -13.81 8.26 -4.66
CA LEU A 44 -13.44 7.76 -5.99
C LEU A 44 -11.99 7.28 -6.02
N CYS A 45 -11.04 8.09 -5.53
CA CYS A 45 -9.62 7.75 -5.51
C CYS A 45 -9.32 6.56 -4.58
N VAL A 46 -9.94 6.51 -3.40
CA VAL A 46 -9.67 5.51 -2.35
C VAL A 46 -10.34 4.16 -2.64
N GLY A 47 -11.13 4.04 -3.70
CA GLY A 47 -11.60 2.74 -4.15
C GLY A 47 -12.90 2.74 -4.92
N GLY A 48 -13.67 3.83 -4.88
CA GLY A 48 -14.96 3.94 -5.56
C GLY A 48 -14.87 3.67 -7.07
N LEU A 49 -13.77 4.07 -7.72
CA LEU A 49 -13.54 3.82 -9.14
C LEU A 49 -13.23 2.35 -9.47
N VAL A 50 -12.75 1.56 -8.51
CA VAL A 50 -12.21 0.21 -8.77
C VAL A 50 -13.03 -0.91 -8.13
N VAL A 51 -13.76 -0.64 -7.05
CA VAL A 51 -14.51 -1.67 -6.32
C VAL A 51 -15.59 -2.34 -7.19
N VAL A 52 -16.37 -1.53 -7.95
CA VAL A 52 -17.42 -2.06 -8.84
C VAL A 52 -16.80 -2.77 -10.05
N PRO A 53 -15.84 -2.19 -10.79
CA PRO A 53 -15.15 -2.91 -11.85
C PRO A 53 -14.54 -4.23 -11.40
N PHE A 54 -13.92 -4.28 -10.21
CA PHE A 54 -13.35 -5.52 -9.70
C PHE A 54 -14.43 -6.57 -9.42
N ALA A 55 -15.53 -6.17 -8.78
CA ALA A 55 -16.65 -7.08 -8.56
C ALA A 55 -17.24 -7.61 -9.88
N VAL A 56 -17.33 -6.78 -10.92
CA VAL A 56 -17.83 -7.18 -12.24
C VAL A 56 -16.84 -8.09 -12.97
N ILE A 57 -15.55 -7.75 -13.01
CA ILE A 57 -14.49 -8.58 -13.58
C ILE A 57 -14.52 -9.97 -12.93
N TYR A 58 -14.66 -10.01 -11.61
CA TYR A 58 -14.82 -11.25 -10.90
C TYR A 58 -16.13 -11.95 -11.31
N ALA A 59 -17.29 -11.32 -11.16
CA ALA A 59 -18.58 -11.98 -11.41
C ALA A 59 -18.76 -12.52 -12.84
N LEU A 60 -18.21 -11.84 -13.84
CA LEU A 60 -18.38 -12.20 -15.26
C LEU A 60 -17.26 -13.07 -15.83
N ASP A 61 -16.29 -13.47 -15.00
CA ASP A 61 -15.12 -14.24 -15.44
C ASP A 61 -14.40 -13.67 -16.66
N VAL A 62 -14.19 -12.35 -16.63
CA VAL A 62 -13.63 -11.61 -17.77
C VAL A 62 -12.16 -12.00 -17.97
N PRO A 63 -11.75 -12.49 -19.17
CA PRO A 63 -10.35 -12.75 -19.48
C PRO A 63 -9.64 -11.43 -19.85
N PHE A 64 -9.49 -10.53 -18.86
CA PHE A 64 -9.03 -9.16 -19.10
C PHE A 64 -7.60 -9.08 -19.66
N SER A 65 -6.78 -10.10 -19.44
CA SER A 65 -5.44 -10.24 -20.02
C SER A 65 -5.45 -10.47 -21.53
N GLU A 66 -6.55 -10.97 -22.08
CA GLU A 66 -6.74 -11.22 -23.53
C GLU A 66 -7.23 -9.97 -24.27
N PHE A 67 -7.55 -8.88 -23.56
CA PHE A 67 -7.99 -7.66 -24.20
C PHE A 67 -6.88 -7.09 -25.10
N ARG A 68 -7.25 -6.73 -26.33
CA ARG A 68 -6.34 -6.19 -27.37
C ARG A 68 -5.39 -5.11 -26.88
N TYR A 69 -5.86 -4.25 -25.97
CA TYR A 69 -5.11 -3.12 -25.42
C TYR A 69 -4.65 -3.32 -23.98
N TRP A 70 -4.65 -4.56 -23.46
CA TRP A 70 -4.27 -4.87 -22.09
C TRP A 70 -2.89 -4.33 -21.73
N ASN A 71 -1.85 -4.69 -22.49
CA ASN A 71 -0.47 -4.26 -22.23
C ASN A 71 -0.33 -2.73 -22.26
N SER A 72 -0.95 -2.05 -23.24
CA SER A 72 -0.94 -0.59 -23.33
C SER A 72 -1.68 0.06 -22.16
N THR A 73 -2.79 -0.54 -21.71
CA THR A 73 -3.59 -0.06 -20.58
C THR A 73 -2.82 -0.22 -19.26
N VAL A 74 -2.17 -1.37 -19.07
CA VAL A 74 -1.29 -1.62 -17.93
C VAL A 74 -0.14 -0.61 -17.94
N LEU A 75 0.58 -0.46 -19.05
CA LEU A 75 1.69 0.49 -19.14
C LEU A 75 1.24 1.93 -18.86
N LEU A 76 0.14 2.37 -19.46
CA LEU A 76 -0.42 3.70 -19.22
C LEU A 76 -0.77 3.88 -17.73
N SER A 77 -1.40 2.88 -17.12
CA SER A 77 -1.77 2.93 -15.70
C SER A 77 -0.55 2.90 -14.77
N GLN A 78 0.51 2.18 -15.14
CA GLN A 78 1.79 2.20 -14.44
C GLN A 78 2.37 3.62 -14.44
N VAL A 79 2.38 4.28 -15.60
CA VAL A 79 2.89 5.65 -15.75
C VAL A 79 2.02 6.68 -15.02
N LEU A 80 0.70 6.51 -15.05
CA LEU A 80 -0.23 7.50 -14.46
C LEU A 80 -0.45 7.35 -12.96
N PHE A 81 -0.28 6.14 -12.41
CA PHE A 81 -0.62 5.86 -11.01
C PHE A 81 0.53 5.24 -10.24
N ASN A 82 1.09 4.14 -10.73
CA ASN A 82 2.03 3.34 -9.96
C ASN A 82 3.39 4.01 -9.78
N TYR A 83 4.01 4.47 -10.87
CA TYR A 83 5.29 5.18 -10.79
C TYR A 83 5.17 6.49 -10.00
N PRO A 84 4.15 7.36 -10.25
CA PRO A 84 3.88 8.52 -9.40
C PRO A 84 3.75 8.17 -7.93
N HIS A 85 3.03 7.10 -7.60
CA HIS A 85 2.83 6.64 -6.23
C HIS A 85 4.16 6.31 -5.54
N PHE A 86 5.05 5.58 -6.20
CA PHE A 86 6.38 5.28 -5.67
C PHE A 86 7.24 6.55 -5.51
N ILE A 87 7.32 7.39 -6.55
CA ILE A 87 8.12 8.62 -6.51
C ILE A 87 7.63 9.56 -5.40
N ALA A 88 6.32 9.74 -5.26
CA ALA A 88 5.74 10.56 -4.21
C ALA A 88 6.06 10.01 -2.81
N SER A 89 5.99 8.69 -2.63
CA SER A 89 6.29 8.03 -1.35
C SER A 89 7.77 8.15 -0.98
N TYR A 90 8.67 7.94 -1.94
CA TYR A 90 10.10 8.14 -1.72
C TYR A 90 10.44 9.60 -1.44
N ARG A 91 9.85 10.54 -2.18
CA ARG A 91 10.02 11.96 -1.88
C ARG A 91 9.64 12.25 -0.44
N LEU A 92 8.47 11.81 0.03
CA LEU A 92 8.06 12.02 1.42
C LEU A 92 9.04 11.42 2.44
N LEU A 93 9.52 10.20 2.19
CA LEU A 93 10.44 9.50 3.08
C LEU A 93 11.82 10.18 3.17
N TYR A 94 12.34 10.66 2.04
CA TYR A 94 13.70 11.21 1.94
C TYR A 94 13.77 12.74 1.93
N GLN A 95 12.65 13.43 2.08
CA GLN A 95 12.63 14.90 2.03
C GLN A 95 13.28 15.57 3.24
N SER A 96 13.34 14.90 4.40
CA SER A 96 13.89 15.50 5.60
C SER A 96 14.70 14.49 6.42
N LYS A 97 15.77 14.99 7.05
CA LYS A 97 16.65 14.19 7.90
C LYS A 97 15.88 13.61 9.10
N GLU A 98 14.93 14.37 9.62
CA GLU A 98 14.09 13.99 10.75
C GLU A 98 13.21 12.78 10.40
N ILE A 99 12.61 12.75 9.20
CA ILE A 99 11.80 11.61 8.75
C ILE A 99 12.69 10.36 8.57
N ILE A 100 13.86 10.52 7.96
CA ILE A 100 14.83 9.43 7.78
C ILE A 100 15.23 8.84 9.13
N GLN A 101 15.57 9.69 10.11
CA GLN A 101 15.97 9.28 11.46
C GLN A 101 14.83 8.64 12.26
N ARG A 102 13.58 9.06 12.01
CA ARG A 102 12.40 8.45 12.64
C ARG A 102 12.05 7.08 12.08
N HIS A 103 12.41 6.81 10.83
CA HIS A 103 12.07 5.58 10.12
C HIS A 103 13.28 4.85 9.51
N PRO A 104 14.34 4.57 10.29
CA PRO A 104 15.62 4.08 9.75
C PRO A 104 15.52 2.71 9.07
N TRP A 105 14.53 1.89 9.45
CA TRP A 105 14.26 0.62 8.78
C TRP A 105 13.86 0.87 7.32
N ALA A 106 12.83 1.68 7.08
CA ALA A 106 12.34 1.93 5.73
C ALA A 106 13.33 2.77 4.89
N SER A 107 14.06 3.70 5.51
CA SER A 107 14.91 4.68 4.81
C SER A 107 16.37 4.26 4.63
N ILE A 108 16.92 3.38 5.48
CA ILE A 108 18.35 3.04 5.46
C ILE A 108 18.55 1.54 5.36
N TYR A 109 18.12 0.80 6.38
CA TYR A 109 18.50 -0.61 6.50
C TYR A 109 17.88 -1.46 5.38
N LEU A 110 16.61 -1.23 5.02
CA LEU A 110 15.94 -2.03 4.00
C LEU A 110 16.56 -1.80 2.61
N PRO A 111 16.78 -0.55 2.15
CA PRO A 111 17.54 -0.29 0.93
C PRO A 111 18.93 -0.94 0.91
N ILE A 112 19.69 -0.86 2.01
CA ILE A 112 21.03 -1.48 2.09
C ILE A 112 20.94 -2.99 1.92
N ILE A 113 19.99 -3.65 2.58
CA ILE A 113 19.79 -5.09 2.45
C ILE A 113 19.39 -5.47 1.03
N LEU A 114 18.46 -4.74 0.41
CA LEU A 114 18.03 -5.01 -0.96
C LEU A 114 19.18 -4.82 -1.97
N VAL A 115 19.96 -3.73 -1.85
CA VAL A 115 21.14 -3.51 -2.70
C VAL A 115 22.17 -4.61 -2.48
N SER A 116 22.45 -4.97 -1.23
CA SER A 116 23.39 -6.06 -0.90
C SER A 116 22.93 -7.39 -1.48
N TYR A 117 21.63 -7.66 -1.43
CA TYR A 117 21.03 -8.87 -2.00
C TYR A 117 21.11 -8.89 -3.54
N ILE A 118 20.84 -7.76 -4.21
CA ILE A 118 21.01 -7.63 -5.66
C ILE A 118 22.47 -7.85 -6.04
N LEU A 119 23.41 -7.22 -5.34
CA LEU A 119 24.85 -7.41 -5.58
C LEU A 119 25.26 -8.87 -5.38
N PHE A 120 24.76 -9.52 -4.33
CA PHE A 120 24.96 -10.95 -4.11
C PHE A 120 24.45 -11.79 -5.29
N CYS A 121 23.23 -11.52 -5.78
CA CYS A 121 22.66 -12.24 -6.92
C CYS A 121 23.46 -12.06 -8.22
N LEU A 122 24.10 -10.90 -8.41
CA LEU A 122 24.92 -10.61 -9.59
C LEU A 122 26.34 -11.18 -9.47
N ILE A 123 26.94 -11.14 -8.28
CA ILE A 123 28.34 -11.51 -8.06
C ILE A 123 28.50 -13.01 -7.83
N HIS A 124 27.58 -13.66 -7.12
CA HIS A 124 27.68 -15.09 -6.81
C HIS A 124 27.87 -15.97 -8.06
N PRO A 125 27.06 -15.83 -9.13
CA PRO A 125 27.26 -16.61 -10.35
C PRO A 125 28.65 -16.38 -10.98
N LEU A 126 29.14 -15.14 -10.95
CA LEU A 126 30.45 -14.77 -11.51
C LEU A 126 31.62 -15.40 -10.74
N ILE A 127 31.54 -15.46 -9.41
CA ILE A 127 32.60 -16.03 -8.55
C ILE A 127 32.63 -17.56 -8.64
N PHE A 128 31.47 -18.20 -8.62
CA PHE A 128 31.37 -19.66 -8.54
C PHE A 128 31.22 -20.35 -9.92
N GLY A 129 31.21 -19.57 -11.01
CA GLY A 129 31.04 -20.10 -12.37
C GLY A 129 29.66 -20.73 -12.60
N GLU A 130 28.67 -20.35 -11.80
CA GLU A 130 27.29 -20.83 -11.94
C GLU A 130 26.54 -19.97 -12.97
N PRO A 131 25.55 -20.53 -13.68
CA PRO A 131 24.61 -19.70 -14.43
C PRO A 131 23.85 -18.78 -13.45
N ILE A 132 23.34 -17.64 -13.95
CA ILE A 132 22.47 -16.76 -13.14
C ILE A 132 21.35 -17.60 -12.54
N ASN A 133 21.41 -17.77 -11.21
CA ASN A 133 20.62 -18.76 -10.54
C ASN A 133 19.22 -18.21 -10.28
N ILE A 134 18.25 -18.70 -11.06
CA ILE A 134 16.83 -18.35 -10.97
C ILE A 134 16.28 -18.55 -9.54
N LYS A 135 16.90 -19.41 -8.72
CA LYS A 135 16.52 -19.60 -7.30
C LYS A 135 16.64 -18.33 -6.47
N TYR A 136 17.65 -17.48 -6.68
CA TYR A 136 17.77 -16.25 -5.89
C TYR A 136 16.69 -15.24 -6.29
N TRP A 137 16.35 -15.18 -7.57
CA TRP A 137 15.23 -14.38 -8.04
C TRP A 137 13.90 -14.81 -7.40
N HIS A 138 13.61 -16.12 -7.40
CA HIS A 138 12.41 -16.66 -6.76
C HIS A 138 12.36 -16.38 -5.26
N PHE A 139 13.51 -16.36 -4.58
CA PHE A 139 13.56 -16.02 -3.16
C PHE A 139 13.25 -14.54 -2.90
N ALA A 140 13.75 -13.66 -3.77
CA ALA A 140 13.39 -12.24 -3.73
C ALA A 140 11.89 -12.04 -3.96
N ASP A 141 11.32 -12.74 -4.93
CA ASP A 141 9.90 -12.65 -5.27
C ASP A 141 9.01 -13.16 -4.12
N LEU A 142 9.45 -14.21 -3.44
CA LEU A 142 8.81 -14.72 -2.24
C LEU A 142 8.74 -13.68 -1.11
N ILE A 143 9.86 -13.02 -0.83
CA ILE A 143 9.93 -11.96 0.18
C ILE A 143 9.07 -10.76 -0.26
N SER A 144 9.19 -10.36 -1.52
CA SER A 144 8.44 -9.25 -2.11
C SER A 144 6.92 -9.48 -1.98
N THR A 145 6.45 -10.66 -2.37
CA THR A 145 5.04 -11.07 -2.28
C THR A 145 4.55 -11.06 -0.83
N SER A 146 5.35 -11.57 0.09
CA SER A 146 5.01 -11.56 1.53
C SER A 146 4.92 -10.14 2.08
N TYR A 147 5.87 -9.28 1.69
CA TYR A 147 5.89 -7.88 2.06
C TYR A 147 4.68 -7.13 1.47
N LEU A 148 4.29 -7.45 0.24
CA LEU A 148 3.16 -6.85 -0.44
C LEU A 148 1.83 -7.14 0.27
N ALA A 149 1.65 -8.35 0.79
CA ALA A 149 0.50 -8.72 1.61
C ALA A 149 0.40 -7.84 2.88
N ILE A 150 1.52 -7.62 3.57
CA ILE A 150 1.59 -6.75 4.75
C ILE A 150 1.32 -5.29 4.36
N HIS A 151 1.91 -4.85 3.25
CA HIS A 151 1.79 -3.49 2.75
C HIS A 151 0.34 -3.14 2.39
N TYR A 152 -0.33 -3.96 1.57
CA TYR A 152 -1.69 -3.70 1.11
C TYR A 152 -2.71 -3.72 2.25
N THR A 153 -2.59 -4.66 3.18
CA THR A 153 -3.49 -4.73 4.35
C THR A 153 -3.24 -3.60 5.34
N GLY A 154 -1.97 -3.24 5.57
CA GLY A 154 -1.58 -2.07 6.38
C GLY A 154 -2.08 -0.75 5.77
N GLN A 155 -1.99 -0.62 4.44
CA GLN A 155 -2.49 0.53 3.71
C GLN A 155 -4.02 0.64 3.81
N ALA A 156 -4.74 -0.45 3.57
CA ALA A 156 -6.20 -0.51 3.73
C ALA A 156 -6.63 -0.08 5.14
N TRP A 157 -5.94 -0.59 6.17
CA TRP A 157 -6.16 -0.17 7.55
C TRP A 157 -5.89 1.33 7.75
N GLY A 158 -4.78 1.85 7.24
CA GLY A 158 -4.41 3.26 7.34
C GLY A 158 -5.46 4.18 6.73
N MET A 159 -6.04 3.78 5.59
CA MET A 159 -7.12 4.53 4.92
C MET A 159 -8.41 4.51 5.75
N VAL A 160 -8.87 3.33 6.19
CA VAL A 160 -10.04 3.22 7.08
C VAL A 160 -9.87 4.10 8.32
N ALA A 161 -8.72 4.00 9.00
CA ALA A 161 -8.43 4.78 10.20
C ALA A 161 -8.44 6.29 9.91
N SER A 162 -7.77 6.73 8.85
CA SER A 162 -7.67 8.16 8.49
C SER A 162 -9.02 8.76 8.15
N PHE A 163 -9.82 8.11 7.30
CA PHE A 163 -11.15 8.61 6.94
C PHE A 163 -12.16 8.48 8.08
N SER A 164 -12.03 7.48 8.94
CA SER A 164 -12.83 7.40 10.18
C SER A 164 -12.55 8.59 11.11
N TYR A 165 -11.28 9.02 11.20
CA TYR A 165 -10.88 10.17 12.00
C TYR A 165 -11.38 11.48 11.38
N LEU A 166 -11.09 11.71 10.11
CA LEU A 166 -11.50 12.93 9.39
C LEU A 166 -13.02 13.12 9.41
N GLY A 167 -13.78 12.05 9.18
CA GLY A 167 -15.23 12.12 9.15
C GLY A 167 -15.91 12.00 10.52
N GLY A 168 -15.17 12.02 11.63
CA GLY A 168 -15.73 11.95 12.98
C GLY A 168 -16.48 10.64 13.27
N ALA A 169 -16.08 9.54 12.63
CA ALA A 169 -16.70 8.21 12.73
C ALA A 169 -15.71 7.20 13.35
N LEU A 170 -15.07 7.58 14.47
CA LEU A 170 -14.05 6.76 15.13
C LEU A 170 -14.58 5.37 15.49
N LEU A 171 -13.80 4.34 15.14
CA LEU A 171 -14.11 2.95 15.43
C LEU A 171 -13.96 2.63 16.93
N THR A 172 -14.98 1.99 17.51
CA THR A 172 -14.89 1.39 18.86
C THR A 172 -13.90 0.22 18.86
N LYS A 173 -13.60 -0.35 20.04
CA LYS A 173 -12.67 -1.48 20.17
C LYS A 173 -13.14 -2.71 19.38
N SER A 174 -14.43 -3.05 19.44
CA SER A 174 -15.00 -4.20 18.73
C SER A 174 -15.04 -3.96 17.21
N GLU A 175 -15.50 -2.80 16.76
CA GLU A 175 -15.54 -2.42 15.33
C GLU A 175 -14.11 -2.45 14.73
N ARG A 176 -13.14 -1.91 15.47
CA ARG A 176 -11.71 -1.95 15.10
C ARG A 176 -11.17 -3.37 15.02
N HIS A 177 -11.52 -4.22 15.98
CA HIS A 177 -11.05 -5.60 16.00
C HIS A 177 -11.63 -6.39 14.83
N ALA A 178 -12.90 -6.20 14.48
CA ALA A 178 -13.52 -6.83 13.32
C ALA A 178 -12.81 -6.44 12.01
N VAL A 179 -12.55 -5.14 11.81
CA VAL A 179 -11.86 -4.65 10.60
C VAL A 179 -10.40 -5.14 10.56
N ARG A 180 -9.63 -5.00 11.65
CA ARG A 180 -8.23 -5.43 11.68
C ARG A 180 -8.08 -6.94 11.60
N GLY A 181 -8.93 -7.69 12.30
CA GLY A 181 -8.97 -9.15 12.24
C GLY A 181 -9.17 -9.63 10.80
N THR A 182 -10.13 -9.03 10.09
CA THR A 182 -10.36 -9.33 8.67
C THR A 182 -9.16 -8.99 7.80
N LEU A 183 -8.49 -7.86 8.03
CA LEU A 183 -7.28 -7.50 7.29
C LEU A 183 -6.10 -8.46 7.57
N TYR A 184 -6.00 -9.02 8.78
CA TYR A 184 -5.03 -10.09 9.06
C TYR A 184 -5.37 -11.39 8.33
N VAL A 185 -6.66 -11.76 8.24
CA VAL A 185 -7.09 -12.89 7.41
C VAL A 185 -6.72 -12.64 5.95
N PHE A 186 -6.98 -11.44 5.43
CA PHE A 186 -6.63 -11.03 4.07
C PHE A 186 -5.12 -11.08 3.82
N MET A 187 -4.29 -10.74 4.81
CA MET A 187 -2.83 -10.84 4.70
C MET A 187 -2.40 -12.30 4.49
N VAL A 188 -2.91 -13.23 5.31
CA VAL A 188 -2.60 -14.66 5.16
C VAL A 188 -3.18 -15.22 3.86
N TRP A 189 -4.38 -14.78 3.49
CA TRP A 189 -5.04 -15.18 2.25
C TRP A 189 -4.23 -14.77 1.02
N HIS A 190 -3.70 -13.54 0.97
CA HIS A 190 -2.79 -13.11 -0.11
C HIS A 190 -1.61 -14.06 -0.27
N ILE A 191 -0.92 -14.39 0.83
CA ILE A 191 0.26 -15.25 0.81
C ILE A 191 -0.12 -16.64 0.28
N ALA A 192 -1.26 -17.18 0.71
CA ALA A 192 -1.77 -18.46 0.22
C ALA A 192 -2.13 -18.42 -1.27
N ILE A 193 -2.83 -17.38 -1.73
CA ILE A 193 -3.19 -17.21 -3.16
C ILE A 193 -1.93 -17.11 -4.00
N ALA A 194 -1.02 -16.21 -3.63
CA ALA A 194 0.18 -15.94 -4.41
C ALA A 194 1.01 -17.22 -4.60
N ASN A 195 1.04 -18.10 -3.60
CA ASN A 195 1.76 -19.36 -3.73
C ASN A 195 1.02 -20.49 -4.46
N VAL A 196 -0.29 -20.42 -4.59
CA VAL A 196 -1.00 -21.35 -5.47
C VAL A 196 -0.89 -20.91 -6.92
N VAL A 197 -0.92 -19.60 -7.17
CA VAL A 197 -0.82 -18.99 -8.50
C VAL A 197 0.63 -18.93 -9.01
N ALA A 198 1.59 -18.78 -8.10
CA ALA A 198 3.02 -18.71 -8.35
C ALA A 198 3.72 -19.52 -7.25
N PRO A 199 4.03 -20.81 -7.45
CA PRO A 199 4.42 -21.72 -6.38
C PRO A 199 5.85 -21.52 -5.86
N GLU A 200 6.20 -20.29 -5.49
CA GLU A 200 7.49 -19.83 -5.02
C GLU A 200 7.94 -20.56 -3.74
N TYR A 201 7.08 -20.70 -2.71
CA TYR A 201 7.44 -21.46 -1.49
C TYR A 201 7.73 -22.93 -1.78
N SER A 202 7.04 -23.56 -2.74
CA SER A 202 7.23 -24.98 -3.03
C SER A 202 8.61 -25.29 -3.62
N ILE A 203 9.25 -24.28 -4.24
CA ILE A 203 10.63 -24.36 -4.75
C ILE A 203 11.62 -24.49 -3.59
N PHE A 204 11.37 -23.81 -2.47
CA PHE A 204 12.27 -23.80 -1.31
C PHE A 204 11.91 -24.82 -0.24
N PHE A 205 10.63 -25.21 -0.16
CA PHE A 205 10.11 -26.13 0.85
C PHE A 205 9.32 -27.27 0.17
N PRO A 206 10.01 -28.32 -0.31
CA PRO A 206 9.34 -29.48 -0.89
C PRO A 206 8.31 -30.07 0.07
N GLY A 207 7.10 -30.36 -0.43
CA GLY A 207 6.01 -30.92 0.37
C GLY A 207 5.10 -29.90 1.07
N ILE A 208 5.41 -28.59 1.02
CA ILE A 208 4.53 -27.56 1.60
C ILE A 208 3.23 -27.35 0.80
N GLY A 209 3.15 -27.87 -0.44
CA GLY A 209 2.06 -27.61 -1.37
C GLY A 209 0.67 -27.97 -0.84
N ASP A 210 0.53 -29.12 -0.17
CA ASP A 210 -0.77 -29.55 0.36
C ASP A 210 -1.21 -28.66 1.54
N PHE A 211 -0.25 -28.25 2.38
CA PHE A 211 -0.51 -27.25 3.42
C PHE A 211 -0.97 -25.91 2.82
N LEU A 212 -0.33 -25.44 1.74
CA LEU A 212 -0.71 -24.17 1.09
C LEU A 212 -2.09 -24.24 0.43
N LYS A 213 -2.45 -25.38 -0.17
CA LYS A 213 -3.81 -25.60 -0.70
C LYS A 213 -4.86 -25.60 0.41
N TRP A 214 -4.58 -26.29 1.52
CA TRP A 214 -5.44 -26.27 2.70
C TRP A 214 -5.56 -24.85 3.28
N LEU A 215 -4.44 -24.12 3.35
CA LEU A 215 -4.39 -22.76 3.86
C LEU A 215 -5.21 -21.83 2.97
N LEU A 216 -5.09 -21.95 1.64
CA LEU A 216 -5.90 -21.19 0.68
C LEU A 216 -7.38 -21.46 0.86
N SER A 217 -7.79 -22.73 0.93
CA SER A 217 -9.19 -23.11 1.13
C SER A 217 -9.77 -22.52 2.43
N THR A 218 -9.05 -22.71 3.54
CA THR A 218 -9.44 -22.21 4.86
C THR A 218 -9.51 -20.69 4.89
N THR A 219 -8.46 -20.00 4.42
CA THR A 219 -8.38 -18.54 4.42
C THR A 219 -9.38 -17.90 3.47
N THR A 220 -9.76 -18.57 2.37
CA THR A 220 -10.83 -18.12 1.49
C THR A 220 -12.16 -18.09 2.24
N VAL A 221 -12.54 -19.17 2.94
CA VAL A 221 -13.78 -19.19 3.75
C VAL A 221 -13.73 -18.11 4.83
N LEU A 222 -12.62 -18.00 5.56
CA LEU A 222 -12.44 -16.97 6.59
C LEU A 222 -12.49 -15.55 6.01
N ALA A 223 -12.02 -15.33 4.79
CA ALA A 223 -12.07 -14.04 4.13
C ALA A 223 -13.51 -13.60 3.83
N HIS A 224 -14.38 -14.52 3.40
CA HIS A 224 -15.80 -14.24 3.20
C HIS A 224 -16.50 -13.90 4.52
N VAL A 225 -16.22 -14.67 5.58
CA VAL A 225 -16.74 -14.41 6.93
C VAL A 225 -16.23 -13.07 7.47
N GLY A 226 -14.93 -12.78 7.28
CA GLY A 226 -14.32 -11.50 7.66
C GLY A 226 -14.95 -10.33 6.92
N MET A 227 -15.22 -10.46 5.62
CA MET A 227 -15.90 -9.43 4.85
C MET A 227 -17.31 -9.16 5.39
N ALA A 228 -18.06 -10.20 5.76
CA ALA A 228 -19.35 -10.03 6.44
C ALA A 228 -19.19 -9.32 7.79
N ALA A 229 -18.17 -9.65 8.58
CA ALA A 229 -17.87 -8.98 9.85
C ALA A 229 -17.53 -7.49 9.66
N VAL A 230 -16.83 -7.12 8.58
CA VAL A 230 -16.55 -5.73 8.21
C VAL A 230 -17.84 -4.98 7.86
N VAL A 231 -18.74 -5.60 7.09
CA VAL A 231 -20.07 -5.01 6.81
C VAL A 231 -20.84 -4.76 8.10
N VAL A 232 -20.89 -5.75 9.00
CA VAL A 232 -21.53 -5.60 10.32
C VAL A 232 -20.88 -4.48 11.14
N ALA A 233 -19.54 -4.38 11.13
CA ALA A 233 -18.83 -3.31 11.82
C ALA A 233 -19.19 -1.93 11.26
N PHE A 234 -19.26 -1.76 9.94
CA PHE A 234 -19.65 -0.50 9.32
C PHE A 234 -21.12 -0.15 9.54
N LEU A 235 -22.03 -1.14 9.55
CA LEU A 235 -23.42 -0.94 9.95
C LEU A 235 -23.54 -0.54 11.43
N SER A 236 -22.73 -1.12 12.31
CA SER A 236 -22.64 -0.72 13.73
C SER A 236 -22.21 0.73 13.86
N VAL A 237 -21.16 1.14 13.12
CA VAL A 237 -20.71 2.54 13.09
C VAL A 237 -21.87 3.43 12.63
N ALA A 238 -22.53 3.09 11.53
CA ALA A 238 -23.62 3.87 10.96
C ALA A 238 -24.78 4.08 11.96
N ARG A 239 -25.21 2.99 12.62
CA ARG A 239 -26.25 3.03 13.66
C ARG A 239 -25.84 3.91 14.83
N ARG A 240 -24.59 3.77 15.30
CA ARG A 240 -24.07 4.52 16.45
C ARG A 240 -23.94 6.02 16.18
N ILE A 241 -23.51 6.40 14.98
CA ILE A 241 -23.33 7.82 14.63
C ILE A 241 -24.60 8.47 14.03
N GLY A 242 -25.66 7.69 13.80
CA GLY A 242 -26.93 8.17 13.25
C GLY A 242 -26.86 8.62 11.78
N ARG A 243 -25.81 8.24 11.05
CA ARG A 243 -25.59 8.62 9.64
C ARG A 243 -24.67 7.62 8.94
N VAL A 244 -24.62 7.69 7.60
CA VAL A 244 -23.68 6.87 6.82
C VAL A 244 -22.23 7.28 7.15
N PRO A 245 -21.32 6.33 7.43
CA PRO A 245 -19.91 6.63 7.61
C PRO A 245 -19.30 7.25 6.34
N PRO A 246 -18.16 7.95 6.43
CA PRO A 246 -17.50 8.51 5.25
C PRO A 246 -17.28 7.42 4.20
N LEU A 247 -17.74 7.63 2.95
CA LEU A 247 -17.65 6.57 1.93
C LEU A 247 -16.20 6.13 1.66
N ALA A 248 -15.25 7.07 1.74
CA ALA A 248 -13.81 6.79 1.63
C ALA A 248 -13.27 5.88 2.74
N MET A 249 -13.94 5.80 3.89
CA MET A 249 -13.63 4.82 4.95
C MET A 249 -14.11 3.40 4.58
N LEU A 250 -15.18 3.28 3.79
CA LEU A 250 -15.87 2.02 3.55
C LEU A 250 -15.22 1.19 2.43
N VAL A 251 -14.64 1.85 1.43
CA VAL A 251 -14.16 1.21 0.19
C VAL A 251 -12.80 0.48 0.24
N PRO A 252 -11.82 0.83 1.10
CA PRO A 252 -10.50 0.18 1.05
C PRO A 252 -10.54 -1.34 1.22
N VAL A 253 -11.37 -1.84 2.15
CA VAL A 253 -11.47 -3.28 2.45
C VAL A 253 -12.16 -4.06 1.32
N PRO A 254 -13.33 -3.62 0.79
CA PRO A 254 -13.92 -4.20 -0.41
C PRO A 254 -12.98 -4.26 -1.61
N VAL A 255 -12.18 -3.21 -1.87
CA VAL A 255 -11.22 -3.23 -2.99
C VAL A 255 -10.20 -4.34 -2.81
N LEU A 256 -9.66 -4.51 -1.61
CA LEU A 256 -8.71 -5.58 -1.32
C LEU A 256 -9.37 -6.95 -1.46
N TYR A 257 -10.59 -7.10 -0.96
CA TYR A 257 -11.36 -8.34 -1.06
C TYR A 257 -11.59 -8.75 -2.52
N PHE A 258 -12.18 -7.87 -3.34
CA PHE A 258 -12.42 -8.20 -4.75
C PHE A 258 -11.12 -8.32 -5.56
N GLY A 259 -10.10 -7.54 -5.22
CA GLY A 259 -8.78 -7.67 -5.82
C GLY A 259 -8.15 -9.05 -5.58
N TYR A 260 -8.27 -9.58 -4.35
CA TYR A 260 -7.84 -10.95 -4.04
C TYR A 260 -8.70 -12.01 -4.71
N MET A 261 -10.00 -11.80 -4.83
CA MET A 261 -10.87 -12.68 -5.60
C MET A 261 -10.41 -12.77 -7.06
N ILE A 262 -10.04 -11.65 -7.69
CA ILE A 262 -9.44 -11.65 -9.03
C ILE A 262 -8.07 -12.34 -9.04
N LEU A 263 -7.22 -12.08 -8.04
CA LEU A 263 -5.90 -12.70 -7.92
C LEU A 263 -5.99 -14.23 -7.86
N THR A 264 -7.07 -14.81 -7.31
CA THR A 264 -7.25 -16.27 -7.31
C THR A 264 -7.34 -16.88 -8.71
N ARG A 265 -7.56 -16.07 -9.76
CA ARG A 265 -7.67 -16.53 -11.16
C ARG A 265 -6.38 -16.47 -11.94
N GLY A 266 -5.38 -15.74 -11.47
CA GLY A 266 -4.15 -15.56 -12.23
C GLY A 266 -3.27 -14.43 -11.71
N ARG A 267 -2.01 -14.43 -12.16
CA ARG A 267 -1.00 -13.45 -11.74
C ARG A 267 -1.39 -12.04 -12.16
N GLU A 268 -2.14 -11.88 -13.24
CA GLU A 268 -2.58 -10.59 -13.77
C GLU A 268 -3.50 -9.84 -12.80
N GLY A 269 -4.17 -10.57 -11.89
CA GLY A 269 -4.91 -9.96 -10.79
C GLY A 269 -4.03 -9.11 -9.87
N ILE A 270 -2.74 -9.46 -9.72
CA ILE A 270 -1.81 -8.65 -8.91
C ILE A 270 -1.55 -7.29 -9.54
N ILE A 271 -1.54 -7.23 -10.87
CA ILE A 271 -1.32 -5.99 -11.62
C ILE A 271 -2.49 -5.05 -11.40
N LEU A 272 -3.74 -5.55 -11.56
CA LEU A 272 -4.93 -4.77 -11.28
C LEU A 272 -4.95 -4.27 -9.84
N LEU A 273 -4.67 -5.16 -8.89
CA LEU A 273 -4.63 -4.82 -7.48
C LEU A 273 -3.56 -3.75 -7.19
N GLN A 274 -2.37 -3.87 -7.75
CA GLN A 274 -1.30 -2.89 -7.60
C GLN A 274 -1.69 -1.52 -8.15
N LEU A 275 -2.31 -1.47 -9.33
CA LEU A 275 -2.79 -0.22 -9.93
C LEU A 275 -3.87 0.44 -9.08
N ALA A 276 -4.83 -0.34 -8.57
CA ALA A 276 -5.84 0.15 -7.63
C ALA A 276 -5.19 0.70 -6.36
N HIS A 277 -4.24 -0.03 -5.75
CA HIS A 277 -3.53 0.42 -4.55
C HIS A 277 -2.75 1.71 -4.73
N ALA A 278 -2.06 1.85 -5.87
CA ALA A 278 -1.33 3.07 -6.19
C ALA A 278 -2.26 4.29 -6.28
N LEU A 279 -3.41 4.13 -6.96
CA LEU A 279 -4.44 5.17 -7.07
C LEU A 279 -4.99 5.57 -5.70
N GLN A 280 -5.30 4.58 -4.85
CA GLN A 280 -5.83 4.78 -3.50
C GLN A 280 -4.93 5.66 -2.63
N TYR A 281 -3.61 5.49 -2.76
CA TYR A 281 -2.68 6.17 -1.88
C TYR A 281 -2.23 7.54 -2.39
N LEU A 282 -2.33 7.81 -3.69
CA LEU A 282 -1.81 9.04 -4.29
C LEU A 282 -2.41 10.31 -3.67
N ILE A 283 -3.61 10.20 -3.10
CA ILE A 283 -4.28 11.31 -2.41
C ILE A 283 -3.56 11.76 -1.12
N PHE A 284 -2.84 10.88 -0.44
CA PHE A 284 -2.15 11.23 0.81
C PHE A 284 -0.91 12.10 0.57
N PRO A 285 0.04 11.73 -0.31
CA PRO A 285 1.14 12.62 -0.66
C PRO A 285 0.67 13.93 -1.26
N LEU A 286 -0.40 13.89 -2.05
CA LEU A 286 -0.98 15.10 -2.63
C LEU A 286 -1.47 16.06 -1.55
N ARG A 287 -2.13 15.56 -0.51
CA ARG A 287 -2.55 16.37 0.63
C ARG A 287 -1.38 16.98 1.39
N VAL A 288 -0.34 16.20 1.62
CA VAL A 288 0.87 16.68 2.30
C VAL A 288 1.49 17.82 1.49
N GLU A 289 1.55 17.67 0.17
CA GLU A 289 2.05 18.72 -0.72
C GLU A 289 1.17 19.97 -0.64
N MET A 290 -0.16 19.83 -0.79
CA MET A 290 -1.10 20.96 -0.69
C MET A 290 -1.04 21.71 0.65
N ASN A 291 -0.75 21.01 1.74
CA ASN A 291 -0.63 21.62 3.07
C ASN A 291 0.69 22.38 3.25
N ARG A 292 1.73 22.05 2.48
CA ARG A 292 3.05 22.70 2.54
C ARG A 292 3.15 23.91 1.62
N THR A 293 2.35 23.97 0.57
CA THR A 293 2.39 25.10 -0.35
C THR A 293 1.58 26.26 0.22
N GLU A 294 2.26 27.34 0.61
CA GLU A 294 1.66 28.60 1.04
C GLU A 294 1.13 29.41 -0.16
N VAL A 295 0.15 28.82 -0.86
CA VAL A 295 -0.45 29.46 -2.02
C VAL A 295 -1.74 30.17 -1.61
N SER A 296 -1.74 31.49 -1.81
CA SER A 296 -2.85 32.38 -1.45
C SER A 296 -4.06 32.22 -2.36
N SER A 297 -3.88 31.93 -3.66
CA SER A 297 -5.00 31.80 -4.60
C SER A 297 -5.41 30.35 -4.91
N PRO A 298 -6.72 30.05 -5.05
CA PRO A 298 -7.20 28.72 -5.44
C PRO A 298 -6.65 28.22 -6.78
N ARG A 299 -6.52 29.12 -7.77
CA ARG A 299 -6.00 28.78 -9.11
C ARG A 299 -4.54 28.34 -9.06
N GLN A 300 -3.68 29.07 -8.35
CA GLN A 300 -2.29 28.70 -8.18
C GLN A 300 -2.15 27.37 -7.42
N ARG A 301 -3.05 27.08 -6.47
CA ARG A 301 -3.03 25.78 -5.75
C ARG A 301 -3.33 24.61 -6.69
N VAL A 302 -4.34 24.76 -7.55
CA VAL A 302 -4.66 23.75 -8.58
C VAL A 302 -3.47 23.59 -9.54
N PHE A 303 -2.90 24.70 -10.01
CA PHE A 303 -1.74 24.66 -10.89
C PHE A 303 -0.53 23.96 -10.24
N HIS A 304 -0.24 24.26 -8.97
CA HIS A 304 0.82 23.60 -8.21
C HIS A 304 0.59 22.09 -8.11
N VAL A 305 -0.63 21.67 -7.77
CA VAL A 305 -1.01 20.25 -7.72
C VAL A 305 -0.81 19.56 -9.06
N LEU A 306 -1.24 20.18 -10.16
CA LEU A 306 -1.09 19.63 -11.51
C LEU A 306 0.39 19.51 -11.89
N MET A 307 1.19 20.54 -11.61
CA MET A 307 2.63 20.51 -11.82
C MET A 307 3.31 19.44 -10.98
N TYR A 308 2.91 19.27 -9.73
CA TYR A 308 3.43 18.24 -8.84
C TYR A 308 3.13 16.83 -9.37
N ILE A 309 1.87 16.53 -9.70
CA ILE A 309 1.45 15.23 -10.24
C ILE A 309 2.18 14.94 -11.57
N THR A 310 2.26 15.94 -12.45
CA THR A 310 2.98 15.81 -13.73
C THR A 310 4.46 15.54 -13.50
N GLY A 311 5.09 16.27 -12.57
CA GLY A 311 6.50 16.10 -12.21
C GLY A 311 6.81 14.70 -11.69
N ILE A 312 6.02 14.17 -10.74
CA ILE A 312 6.23 12.81 -10.23
C ILE A 312 5.94 11.73 -11.28
N ALA A 313 5.05 11.99 -12.24
CA ALA A 313 4.79 11.08 -13.36
C ALA A 313 5.95 11.06 -14.36
N VAL A 314 6.49 12.23 -14.72
CA VAL A 314 7.66 12.33 -15.60
C VAL A 314 8.88 11.68 -14.95
N VAL A 315 9.19 12.02 -13.70
CA VAL A 315 10.32 11.41 -12.96
C VAL A 315 10.10 9.91 -12.81
N GLY A 316 8.89 9.46 -12.49
CA GLY A 316 8.56 8.05 -12.39
C GLY A 316 8.80 7.32 -13.70
N ASN A 317 8.33 7.87 -14.82
CA ASN A 317 8.57 7.29 -16.14
C ASN A 317 10.07 7.18 -16.46
N LEU A 318 10.85 8.24 -16.20
CA LEU A 318 12.30 8.23 -16.41
C LEU A 318 13.01 7.14 -15.57
N VAL A 319 12.59 6.97 -14.30
CA VAL A 319 13.20 5.99 -13.39
C VAL A 319 12.84 4.55 -13.75
N PHE A 320 11.56 4.27 -14.04
CA PHE A 320 11.07 2.89 -14.18
C PHE A 320 11.07 2.38 -15.62
N VAL A 321 10.95 3.25 -16.62
CA VAL A 321 11.00 2.86 -18.05
C VAL A 321 12.40 3.09 -18.63
N GLY A 322 13.14 4.08 -18.11
CA GLY A 322 14.47 4.44 -18.58
C GLY A 322 14.46 5.33 -19.83
N THR A 323 15.61 5.93 -20.13
CA THR A 323 15.78 6.90 -21.24
C THR A 323 15.77 6.27 -22.63
N SER A 324 15.92 4.95 -22.74
CA SER A 324 15.84 4.21 -24.00
C SER A 324 14.45 4.22 -24.63
N SER A 325 13.42 4.56 -23.86
CA SER A 325 12.04 4.74 -24.33
C SER A 325 11.75 6.16 -24.85
N ILE A 326 12.66 7.11 -24.61
CA ILE A 326 12.60 8.43 -25.24
C ILE A 326 12.96 8.20 -26.71
N PRO A 327 12.11 8.57 -27.69
CA PRO A 327 12.43 8.41 -29.10
C PRO A 327 13.73 9.17 -29.40
N SER A 328 14.85 8.46 -29.40
CA SER A 328 16.09 9.04 -29.86
C SER A 328 15.86 9.29 -31.33
N SER A 329 16.01 10.54 -31.77
CA SER A 329 15.89 10.95 -33.16
C SER A 329 16.95 10.33 -34.08
N ARG A 330 17.58 9.21 -33.69
CA ARG A 330 18.39 8.37 -34.56
C ARG A 330 17.46 7.47 -35.39
N CYS A 331 16.75 8.12 -36.30
CA CYS A 331 16.64 7.57 -37.64
C CYS A 331 18.07 7.27 -38.12
N CYS A 332 18.30 6.07 -38.66
CA CYS A 332 19.54 5.60 -39.27
C CYS A 332 20.59 4.99 -38.32
N SER A 333 20.51 3.67 -38.15
CA SER A 333 21.65 2.77 -38.40
C SER A 333 21.16 1.33 -38.63
N PRO A 334 21.89 0.53 -39.44
CA PRO A 334 21.34 -0.55 -40.25
C PRO A 334 21.06 -1.82 -39.45
N GLN A 335 20.14 -2.63 -39.99
CA GLN A 335 19.93 -4.03 -39.62
C GLN A 335 21.28 -4.78 -39.60
N SER A 336 21.83 -5.04 -38.41
CA SER A 336 22.87 -6.04 -38.24
C SER A 336 22.20 -7.37 -37.93
N SER A 337 22.12 -8.23 -38.95
CA SER A 337 21.80 -9.64 -38.84
C SER A 337 22.78 -10.33 -37.89
N TRP A 338 22.29 -10.78 -36.73
CA TRP A 338 23.01 -11.79 -35.94
C TRP A 338 22.55 -13.19 -36.36
N PRO A 339 23.46 -14.19 -36.41
CA PRO A 339 23.12 -15.54 -36.84
C PRO A 339 22.32 -16.28 -35.76
N GLN A 340 21.38 -17.11 -36.20
CA GLN A 340 20.73 -18.10 -35.38
C GLN A 340 21.73 -19.18 -34.99
N TRP A 341 21.84 -19.44 -33.69
CA TRP A 341 22.39 -20.68 -33.13
C TRP A 341 21.31 -21.34 -32.29
#